data_AF-A0A948VWJ0-F1
#
_entry.id   AF-A0A948VWJ0-F1
#
_cell.length_a   1.000
_cell.length_b   1.000
_cell.length_c   1.000
_cell.angle_alpha   90.00
_cell.angle_beta   90.00
_cell.angle_gamma   90.00
#
_symmetry.space_group_name_H-M   'P 1'
#
loop_
_entity.id
_entity.type
_entity.pdbx_description
1 polymer ?
#
loop_
_entity_poly.entity_id
_entity_poly.type
_entity_poly.pdbx_seq_one_letter_code
_entity_poly.pdbx_strand_id
1 'polypeptide(L)' 'MHPIAYAFMASTFTAYQAFVHPGATVETLIDKGLIVEMIIKCPDGAGIITYSRVERVYCTPDYSCHGAITHAIEHLCR' A
#
# COMPACT_ATOMS: atom_id res chain seq x y z
N MET A 1 -6.84 -8.88 43.85
CA MET A 1 -5.81 -8.21 43.02
C MET A 1 -5.93 -8.81 41.62
N HIS A 2 -6.56 -8.10 40.68
CA HIS A 2 -6.80 -8.59 39.30
C HIS A 2 -5.64 -8.15 38.39
N PRO A 3 -5.00 -9.04 37.61
CA PRO A 3 -4.02 -8.63 36.62
C PRO A 3 -4.74 -8.06 35.39
N ILE A 4 -4.40 -6.83 35.03
CA ILE A 4 -4.84 -6.17 33.79
C ILE A 4 -4.00 -6.76 32.65
N ALA A 5 -4.65 -7.52 31.77
CA ALA A 5 -4.05 -8.01 30.53
C ALA A 5 -3.95 -6.85 29.53
N TYR A 6 -2.73 -6.39 29.24
CA TYR A 6 -2.46 -5.44 28.17
C TYR A 6 -2.55 -6.16 26.83
N ALA A 7 -3.56 -5.83 26.02
CA ALA A 7 -3.66 -6.28 24.64
C ALA A 7 -2.65 -5.49 23.78
N PHE A 8 -1.56 -6.13 23.38
CA PHE A 8 -0.65 -5.62 22.35
C PHE A 8 -1.29 -5.82 20.97
N MET A 9 -1.80 -4.75 20.36
CA MET A 9 -2.10 -4.75 18.92
C MET A 9 -0.78 -4.57 18.16
N ALA A 10 -0.12 -5.69 17.86
CA ALA A 10 1.03 -5.69 16.96
C ALA A 10 0.54 -5.52 15.52
N SER A 11 0.64 -4.29 14.99
CA SER A 11 0.52 -4.06 13.55
C SER A 11 1.78 -4.65 12.88
N THR A 12 1.61 -5.75 12.15
CA THR A 12 2.69 -6.38 11.38
C THR A 12 3.00 -5.53 10.16
N PHE A 13 3.99 -4.64 10.28
CA PHE A 13 4.58 -3.97 9.13
C PHE A 13 5.60 -4.91 8.49
N THR A 14 5.24 -5.53 7.36
CA THR A 14 6.20 -6.35 6.59
C THR A 14 6.91 -5.46 5.59
N ALA A 15 8.15 -5.06 5.90
CA ALA A 15 9.03 -4.40 4.94
C ALA A 15 9.48 -5.42 3.86
N TYR A 16 8.68 -5.57 2.81
CA TYR A 16 8.91 -6.40 1.64
C TYR A 16 10.08 -5.89 0.76
N GLN A 17 11.16 -6.66 0.60
CA GLN A 17 12.47 -6.34 -0.04
C GLN A 17 12.51 -5.63 -1.43
N ALA A 18 11.41 -5.16 -2.00
CA ALA A 18 11.40 -4.22 -3.14
C ALA A 18 12.08 -2.86 -2.81
N PHE A 19 12.33 -2.56 -1.52
CA PHE A 19 12.93 -1.30 -1.01
C PHE A 19 14.40 -1.05 -1.37
N VAL A 20 15.13 -2.01 -1.96
CA VAL A 20 16.60 -1.87 -2.12
C VAL A 20 17.00 -1.17 -3.43
N HIS A 21 16.05 -0.63 -4.20
CA HIS A 21 16.36 0.15 -5.39
C HIS A 21 15.89 1.60 -5.25
N PRO A 22 16.80 2.60 -5.29
CA PRO A 22 16.44 4.02 -5.21
C PRO A 22 15.58 4.54 -6.38
N GLY A 23 15.30 3.68 -7.38
CA GLY A 23 14.36 3.93 -8.47
C GLY A 23 13.04 3.15 -8.35
N ALA A 24 12.78 2.46 -7.24
CA ALA A 24 11.53 1.74 -7.04
C ALA A 24 10.38 2.74 -6.89
N THR A 25 9.37 2.62 -7.76
CA THR A 25 8.17 3.47 -7.73
C THR A 25 7.30 3.23 -6.49
N VAL A 26 7.44 2.06 -5.84
CA VAL A 26 6.72 1.71 -4.61
C VAL A 26 7.65 1.93 -3.41
N GLU A 27 7.31 2.89 -2.56
CA GLU A 27 8.08 3.27 -1.37
C GLU A 27 7.70 2.46 -0.13
N THR A 28 6.48 1.94 -0.02
CA THR A 28 6.03 1.15 1.13
C THR A 28 4.87 0.25 0.72
N LEU A 29 4.77 -0.94 1.34
CA LEU A 29 3.64 -1.85 1.17
C LEU A 29 3.10 -2.26 2.54
N ILE A 30 1.79 -2.09 2.75
CA ILE A 30 1.06 -2.43 3.97
C ILE A 30 0.04 -3.50 3.62
N ASP A 31 0.26 -4.71 4.12
CA ASP A 31 -0.67 -5.82 3.93
C ASP A 31 -1.74 -5.81 5.04
N LYS A 32 -3.00 -5.59 4.64
CA LYS A 32 -4.20 -5.64 5.50
C LYS A 32 -5.05 -6.88 5.23
N GLY A 33 -4.43 -7.96 4.75
CA GLY A 33 -5.08 -9.25 4.45
C GLY A 33 -5.68 -9.28 3.05
N LEU A 34 -6.93 -8.82 2.90
CA LEU A 34 -7.61 -8.77 1.60
C LEU A 34 -7.25 -7.52 0.78
N ILE A 35 -6.69 -6.52 1.45
CA ILE A 35 -6.31 -5.24 0.88
C ILE A 35 -4.81 -5.06 1.09
N VAL A 36 -4.12 -4.58 0.06
CA VAL A 36 -2.71 -4.19 0.14
C VAL A 36 -2.61 -2.72 -0.21
N GLU A 37 -2.14 -1.89 0.71
CA GLU A 37 -1.86 -0.48 0.42
C GLU A 37 -0.40 -0.30 0.03
N MET A 38 -0.16 0.55 -0.95
CA MET A 38 1.15 0.83 -1.49
C MET A 38 1.35 2.34 -1.53
N ILE A 39 2.42 2.82 -0.91
CA ILE A 39 2.85 4.21 -1.06
C ILE A 39 3.71 4.29 -2.31
N ILE A 40 3.38 5.18 -3.21
CA ILE A 40 3.99 5.36 -4.53
C ILE A 40 4.72 6.68 -4.56
N LYS A 41 5.98 6.67 -5.01
CA LYS A 41 6.73 7.89 -5.28
C LYS A 41 6.30 8.48 -6.61
N CYS A 42 5.84 9.72 -6.59
CA CYS A 42 5.55 10.53 -7.77
C CYS A 42 6.60 11.64 -7.92
N PRO A 43 6.74 12.28 -9.10
CA PRO A 43 7.64 13.40 -9.29
C PRO A 43 7.41 14.56 -8.30
N ASP A 44 6.14 14.85 -7.99
CA ASP A 44 5.73 15.98 -7.14
C ASP A 44 5.41 15.59 -5.68
N GLY A 45 5.69 14.34 -5.28
CA GLY A 45 5.41 13.88 -3.92
C GLY A 45 5.22 12.38 -3.81
N ALA A 46 4.24 11.97 -3.02
CA ALA A 46 3.86 10.56 -2.86
C ALA A 46 2.34 10.41 -2.92
N GLY A 47 1.88 9.28 -3.45
CA GLY A 47 0.48 8.90 -3.50
C GLY A 47 0.26 7.51 -2.91
N ILE A 48 -1.00 7.11 -2.74
CA ILE A 48 -1.35 5.80 -2.18
C ILE A 48 -2.16 5.04 -3.23
N ILE A 49 -1.77 3.80 -3.52
CA ILE A 49 -2.55 2.84 -4.31
C ILE A 49 -2.99 1.71 -3.41
N THR A 50 -4.26 1.34 -3.51
CA THR A 50 -4.86 0.23 -2.79
C THR A 50 -5.14 -0.91 -3.75
N TYR A 51 -4.55 -2.08 -3.51
CA TYR A 51 -4.84 -3.29 -4.25
C TYR A 51 -5.85 -4.17 -3.50
N SER A 52 -6.95 -4.52 -4.17
CA SER A 52 -7.93 -5.49 -3.68
C SER A 52 -7.58 -6.89 -4.17
N ARG A 53 -7.30 -7.82 -3.25
CA ARG A 53 -7.08 -9.24 -3.60
C ARG A 53 -8.35 -9.96 -4.05
N VAL A 54 -9.50 -9.45 -3.62
CA VAL A 54 -10.82 -10.00 -3.96
C VAL A 54 -11.16 -9.67 -5.40
N GLU A 55 -11.06 -8.39 -5.77
CA GLU A 55 -11.43 -7.89 -7.09
C GLU A 55 -10.26 -7.91 -8.08
N ARG A 56 -9.03 -8.10 -7.60
CA ARG A 56 -7.78 -8.08 -8.36
C ARG A 56 -7.57 -6.76 -9.13
N VAL A 57 -7.86 -5.65 -8.47
CA VAL A 57 -7.73 -4.30 -9.04
C VAL A 57 -6.90 -3.39 -8.13
N TYR A 58 -6.27 -2.40 -8.76
CA TYR A 58 -5.49 -1.34 -8.14
C TYR A 58 -6.28 -0.03 -8.18
N CYS A 59 -6.62 0.52 -7.03
CA CYS A 59 -7.42 1.73 -6.91
C CYS A 59 -6.57 2.89 -6.37
N THR A 60 -6.84 4.08 -6.87
CA THR A 60 -6.23 5.34 -6.42
C THR A 60 -7.19 6.10 -5.49
N PRO A 61 -6.74 7.18 -4.79
CA PRO A 61 -7.56 7.87 -3.80
C PRO A 61 -8.80 8.57 -4.37
N ASP A 62 -8.85 8.80 -5.69
CA ASP A 62 -10.00 9.38 -6.38
C ASP A 62 -11.05 8.33 -6.80
N TYR A 63 -10.92 7.09 -6.29
CA TYR A 63 -11.77 5.94 -6.58
C TYR A 63 -11.64 5.37 -8.00
N SER A 64 -10.62 5.77 -8.76
CA SER A 64 -10.30 5.15 -10.05
C SER A 64 -9.56 3.82 -9.85
N CYS A 65 -10.11 2.74 -10.40
CA CYS A 65 -9.56 1.39 -10.28
C CYS A 65 -9.11 0.82 -11.64
N HIS A 66 -7.97 0.14 -11.64
CA HIS A 66 -7.30 -0.35 -12.82
C HIS A 66 -6.86 -1.81 -12.64
N GLY A 67 -6.87 -2.61 -13.71
CA GLY A 67 -6.42 -4.00 -13.67
C GLY A 67 -4.90 -4.18 -13.57
N ALA A 68 -4.12 -3.10 -13.79
CA ALA A 68 -2.66 -3.13 -13.74
C ALA A 68 -2.12 -1.96 -12.90
N ILE A 69 -1.08 -2.23 -12.11
CA ILE A 69 -0.44 -1.24 -11.23
C ILE A 69 0.13 -0.06 -12.01
N THR A 70 0.69 -0.29 -13.19
CA THR A 70 1.27 0.78 -14.04
C THR A 70 0.23 1.84 -14.38
N HIS A 71 -0.98 1.44 -14.77
CA HIS A 71 -2.06 2.38 -15.08
C HIS A 71 -2.54 3.14 -13.85
N ALA A 72 -2.60 2.49 -12.69
CA ALA A 72 -2.94 3.16 -11.45
C ALA A 72 -1.85 4.18 -11.02
N ILE A 73 -0.57 3.88 -11.25
CA ILE A 73 0.54 4.82 -11.01
C ILE A 73 0.48 6.00 -11.98
N GLU A 74 0.29 5.72 -13.28
CA GLU A 74 0.14 6.77 -14.31
C GLU A 74 -1.03 7.69 -14.01
N HIS A 75 -2.15 7.15 -13.52
CA HIS A 75 -3.32 7.93 -13.11
C HIS A 75 -3.06 8.74 -11.84
N LEU A 76 -2.39 8.14 -10.85
CA LEU A 76 -2.09 8.78 -9.56
C LEU A 76 -1.06 9.90 -9.66
N CYS A 77 -0.01 9.71 -10.47
CA CYS A 77 1.13 10.63 -10.56
C CYS A 77 1.02 11.64 -11.72
N ARG A 78 -0.18 11.82 -12.27
CA ARG A 78 -0.47 12.79 -13.33
C ARG A 78 -0.94 14.12 -12.78
#